data_AF-A0A8J5TD50-F1
#
_entry.id   AF-A0A8J5TD50-F1
#
_cell.length_a   1.000
_cell.length_b   1.000
_cell.length_c   1.000
_cell.angle_alpha   90.00
_cell.angle_beta   90.00
_cell.angle_gamma   90.00
#
_symmetry.space_group_name_H-M   'P 1'
#
loop_
_entity.id
_entity.type
_entity.pdbx_description
1 polymer ?
#
loop_
_entity_poly.entity_id
_entity_poly.type
_entity_poly.pdbx_seq_one_letter_code
_entity_poly.pdbx_strand_id
1 'polypeptide(L)'
;MLPVHRLSAAATASSSSYLLRRLSSQTQSSEAEAGAGEWVRRAGVLSLLGLTGAVAASAVSDLSVFLSCSSQAIEKASQNQQIVNAIGTPIVRGPWYSASIAVNHTRHSVSCTFPVSAPQGNGLLKFKAVRLGGMSF
;
A
#
# COMPACT_ATOMS: atom_id res chain seq x y z
N MET A 1 4.64 69.83 -66.38
CA MET A 1 4.08 69.96 -65.02
C MET A 1 3.48 68.62 -64.62
N LEU A 2 4.01 67.99 -63.57
CA LEU A 2 3.40 66.86 -62.83
C LEU A 2 2.16 67.34 -62.03
N PRO A 3 1.39 66.50 -61.31
CA PRO A 3 0.93 65.10 -61.52
C PRO A 3 -0.57 64.92 -61.13
N VAL A 4 -1.13 63.70 -61.17
CA VAL A 4 -1.89 63.11 -60.02
C VAL A 4 -1.83 61.59 -60.13
N HIS A 5 -1.26 60.97 -59.10
CA HIS A 5 -1.16 59.52 -58.90
C HIS A 5 -2.53 58.93 -58.52
N ARG A 6 -2.93 57.84 -59.20
CA ARG A 6 -3.88 56.87 -58.63
C ARG A 6 -3.14 56.01 -57.61
N LEU A 7 -3.49 56.13 -56.33
CA LEU A 7 -3.13 55.13 -55.33
C LEU A 7 -4.13 53.96 -55.39
N SER A 8 -3.62 52.78 -55.73
CA SER A 8 -4.31 51.51 -55.51
C SER A 8 -4.34 51.20 -54.01
N ALA A 9 -5.53 50.97 -53.46
CA ALA A 9 -5.70 50.37 -52.15
C ALA A 9 -5.51 48.85 -52.29
N ALA A 10 -4.39 48.33 -51.78
CA ALA A 10 -4.13 46.89 -51.72
C ALA A 10 -4.01 46.44 -50.25
N ALA A 11 -5.06 45.75 -49.81
CA ALA A 11 -5.13 44.68 -48.81
C ALA A 11 -4.11 44.64 -47.65
N THR A 12 -4.58 44.94 -46.44
CA THR A 12 -3.97 44.50 -45.17
C THR A 12 -4.97 43.73 -44.30
N ALA A 13 -5.62 42.71 -44.86
CA ALA A 13 -6.45 41.77 -44.11
C ALA A 13 -5.71 40.47 -43.71
N SER A 14 -4.45 40.32 -44.10
CA SER A 14 -3.71 39.05 -44.01
C SER A 14 -3.01 38.85 -42.65
N SER A 15 -2.44 39.89 -42.03
CA SER A 15 -1.59 39.73 -40.84
C SER A 15 -2.34 39.40 -39.54
N SER A 16 -3.63 39.75 -39.44
CA SER A 16 -4.43 39.57 -38.22
C SER A 16 -4.83 38.10 -37.98
N SER A 17 -5.12 37.37 -39.06
CA SER A 17 -5.52 35.96 -39.00
C SER A 17 -4.35 35.02 -38.69
N TYR A 18 -3.13 35.33 -39.13
CA TYR A 18 -1.94 34.54 -38.77
C TYR A 18 -1.51 34.70 -37.31
N LEU A 19 -1.65 35.90 -36.74
CA LEU A 19 -1.36 36.14 -35.33
C LEU A 19 -2.40 35.51 -34.40
N LEU A 20 -3.69 35.61 -34.74
CA LEU A 20 -4.76 34.94 -33.99
C LEU A 20 -4.67 33.40 -34.07
N ARG A 21 -4.25 32.85 -35.21
CA ARG A 21 -4.03 31.41 -35.38
C ARG A 21 -2.80 30.93 -34.61
N ARG A 22 -1.71 31.71 -34.58
CA ARG A 22 -0.54 31.39 -33.75
C ARG A 22 -0.86 31.44 -32.26
N LEU A 23 -1.54 32.48 -31.78
CA LEU A 23 -1.97 32.55 -30.38
C LEU A 23 -2.93 31.40 -30.03
N SER A 24 -3.93 31.11 -30.87
CA SER A 24 -4.83 29.98 -30.64
C SER A 24 -4.09 28.64 -30.60
N SER A 25 -3.12 28.44 -31.51
CA SER A 25 -2.31 27.21 -31.50
C SER A 25 -1.39 27.10 -30.30
N GLN A 26 -0.87 28.24 -29.80
CA GLN A 26 0.03 28.30 -28.65
C GLN A 26 -0.73 28.13 -27.32
N THR A 27 -1.94 28.68 -27.23
CA THR A 27 -2.88 28.46 -26.14
C THR A 27 -3.37 27.01 -26.12
N GLN A 28 -3.75 26.43 -27.28
CA GLN A 28 -4.15 25.02 -27.36
C GLN A 28 -3.01 24.06 -26.98
N SER A 29 -1.78 24.32 -27.42
CA SER A 29 -0.63 23.48 -27.03
C SER A 29 -0.29 23.61 -25.55
N SER A 30 -0.40 24.82 -24.98
CA SER A 30 -0.11 25.05 -23.56
C SER A 30 -1.18 24.48 -22.63
N GLU A 31 -2.46 24.52 -23.02
CA GLU A 31 -3.57 23.96 -22.24
C GLU A 31 -3.61 22.43 -22.32
N ALA A 32 -3.31 21.85 -23.49
CA ALA A 32 -3.24 20.39 -23.66
C ALA A 32 -2.06 19.79 -22.87
N GLU A 33 -0.88 20.41 -22.91
CA GLU A 33 0.28 20.01 -22.10
C GLU A 33 0.04 20.22 -20.60
N ALA A 34 -0.59 21.33 -20.20
CA ALA A 34 -0.96 21.56 -18.80
C ALA A 34 -1.97 20.52 -18.29
N GLY A 35 -2.96 20.17 -19.11
CA GLY A 35 -3.92 19.11 -18.82
C GLY A 35 -3.23 17.74 -18.72
N ALA A 36 -2.38 17.39 -19.69
CA ALA A 36 -1.64 16.14 -19.69
C ALA A 36 -0.71 16.02 -18.46
N GLY A 37 0.00 17.08 -18.11
CA GLY A 37 0.83 17.15 -16.90
C GLY A 37 0.03 16.95 -15.61
N GLU A 38 -1.18 17.53 -15.52
CA GLU A 38 -2.08 17.30 -14.38
C GLU A 38 -2.57 15.85 -14.33
N TRP A 39 -2.94 15.23 -15.45
CA TRP A 39 -3.34 13.82 -15.49
C TRP A 39 -2.20 12.88 -15.10
N VAL A 40 -0.98 13.13 -15.56
CA VAL A 40 0.22 12.37 -15.15
C VAL A 40 0.47 12.52 -13.66
N ARG A 41 0.39 13.75 -13.12
CA ARG A 41 0.52 14.01 -11.68
C ARG A 41 -0.55 13.26 -10.88
N ARG A 42 -1.81 13.32 -11.31
CA ARG A 42 -2.93 12.60 -10.66
C ARG A 42 -2.72 11.09 -10.71
N ALA A 43 -2.33 10.54 -11.85
CA ALA A 43 -2.01 9.12 -11.99
C ALA A 43 -0.84 8.70 -11.08
N GLY A 44 0.20 9.53 -10.98
CA GLY A 44 1.32 9.32 -10.06
C GLY A 44 0.88 9.29 -8.60
N VAL A 45 0.06 10.26 -8.17
CA VAL A 45 -0.48 10.32 -6.80
C VAL A 45 -1.37 9.11 -6.51
N LEU A 46 -2.28 8.76 -7.41
CA LEU A 46 -3.15 7.58 -7.23
C LEU A 46 -2.35 6.28 -7.19
N SER A 47 -1.29 6.17 -7.98
CA SER A 47 -0.40 5.01 -7.97
C SER A 47 0.34 4.89 -6.64
N LEU A 48 0.89 5.99 -6.12
CA LEU A 48 1.56 6.00 -4.82
C LEU A 48 0.61 5.64 -3.67
N LEU A 49 -0.60 6.21 -3.69
CA LEU A 49 -1.65 5.89 -2.72
C LEU A 49 -2.07 4.42 -2.82
N GLY A 50 -2.24 3.89 -4.03
CA GLY A 50 -2.57 2.50 -4.28
C GLY A 50 -1.50 1.53 -3.77
N LEU A 51 -0.22 1.81 -4.08
CA LEU A 51 0.91 1.01 -3.58
C LEU A 51 1.00 1.04 -2.05
N THR A 52 0.88 2.22 -1.45
CA THR A 52 0.90 2.38 0.01
C THR A 52 -0.26 1.61 0.65
N GLY A 53 -1.46 1.71 0.09
CA GLY A 53 -2.64 0.98 0.54
C GLY A 53 -2.47 -0.54 0.42
N ALA A 54 -1.91 -1.03 -0.68
CA ALA A 54 -1.65 -2.45 -0.88
C ALA A 54 -0.64 -3.02 0.13
N VAL A 55 0.43 -2.28 0.41
CA VAL A 55 1.43 -2.67 1.44
C VAL A 55 0.79 -2.67 2.83
N ALA A 56 0.03 -1.63 3.17
CA ALA A 56 -0.68 -1.56 4.45
C ALA A 56 -1.68 -2.71 4.61
N ALA A 57 -2.46 -3.04 3.58
CA ALA A 57 -3.40 -4.17 3.60
C ALA A 57 -2.68 -5.51 3.80
N SER A 58 -1.51 -5.69 3.18
CA SER A 58 -0.69 -6.90 3.37
C SER A 58 -0.20 -7.02 4.81
N ALA A 59 0.30 -5.92 5.39
CA ALA A 59 0.72 -5.89 6.79
C ALA A 59 -0.44 -6.18 7.77
N VAL A 60 -1.65 -5.71 7.48
CA VAL A 60 -2.86 -6.05 8.26
C VAL A 60 -3.18 -7.54 8.18
N SER A 61 -3.03 -8.15 7.00
CA SER A 61 -3.23 -9.60 6.83
C SER A 61 -2.24 -10.40 7.68
N ASP A 62 -0.95 -10.08 7.60
CA ASP A 62 0.09 -10.75 8.40
C ASP A 62 -0.13 -10.56 9.90
N LEU A 63 -0.50 -9.35 10.33
CA LEU A 63 -0.84 -9.06 11.72
C LEU A 63 -2.04 -9.88 12.21
N SER A 64 -3.06 -10.06 11.38
CA SER A 64 -4.24 -10.86 11.74
C SER A 64 -3.89 -12.34 12.00
N VAL A 65 -2.96 -12.91 11.20
CA VAL A 65 -2.45 -14.28 11.39
C VAL A 65 -1.65 -14.36 12.68
N PHE A 66 -0.78 -13.37 12.94
CA PHE A 66 -0.03 -13.28 14.19
C PHE A 66 -0.93 -13.28 15.41
N LEU A 67 -1.90 -12.36 15.45
CA LEU A 67 -2.82 -12.20 16.57
C LEU A 67 -3.64 -13.46 16.81
N SER A 68 -4.14 -14.08 15.74
CA SER A 68 -4.90 -15.33 15.83
C SER A 68 -4.07 -16.48 16.39
N CYS A 69 -2.87 -16.72 15.83
CA CYS A 69 -2.00 -17.80 16.27
C CYS A 69 -1.57 -17.60 17.73
N SER A 70 -1.14 -16.39 18.08
CA SER A 70 -0.65 -16.09 19.42
C SER A 70 -1.75 -16.11 20.48
N SER A 71 -2.97 -15.67 20.17
CA SER A 71 -4.10 -15.77 21.10
C SER A 71 -4.43 -17.23 21.43
N GLN A 72 -4.50 -18.10 20.41
CA GLN A 72 -4.72 -19.54 20.65
C GLN A 72 -3.58 -20.18 21.42
N ALA A 73 -2.34 -19.79 21.12
CA ALA A 73 -1.17 -20.33 21.78
C ALA A 73 -1.10 -19.91 23.27
N ILE A 74 -1.47 -18.67 23.59
CA ILE A 74 -1.61 -18.19 24.98
C ILE A 74 -2.74 -18.91 25.72
N GLU A 75 -3.89 -19.11 25.06
CA GLU A 75 -5.02 -19.86 25.63
C GLU A 75 -4.58 -21.28 26.03
N LYS A 76 -3.92 -22.00 25.11
CA LYS A 76 -3.41 -23.36 25.38
C LYS A 76 -2.32 -23.39 26.44
N ALA A 77 -1.50 -22.35 26.51
CA ALA A 77 -0.46 -22.24 27.54
C ALA A 77 -1.02 -21.94 28.92
N SER A 78 -2.08 -21.13 29.00
CA SER A 78 -2.76 -20.79 30.25
C SER A 78 -3.50 -21.99 30.85
N GLN A 79 -3.84 -22.98 30.02
CA GLN A 79 -4.44 -24.26 30.45
C GLN A 79 -3.40 -25.33 30.82
N ASN A 80 -2.11 -25.09 30.56
CA ASN A 80 -1.05 -26.06 30.85
C ASN A 80 -0.41 -25.77 32.21
N GLN A 81 -0.65 -26.66 33.18
CA GLN A 81 -0.17 -26.48 34.56
C GLN A 81 1.36 -26.38 34.66
N GLN A 82 2.11 -27.05 33.79
CA GLN A 82 3.58 -26.93 33.79
C GLN A 82 4.03 -25.53 33.38
N ILE A 83 3.36 -24.93 32.40
CA ILE A 83 3.65 -23.56 31.96
C ILE A 83 3.21 -22.57 33.04
N VAL A 84 2.00 -22.71 33.56
CA VAL A 84 1.46 -21.85 34.62
C VAL A 84 2.35 -21.90 35.87
N ASN A 85 2.83 -23.07 36.27
CA ASN A 85 3.72 -23.20 37.42
C ASN A 85 5.13 -22.63 37.17
N ALA A 86 5.55 -22.51 35.90
CA ALA A 86 6.88 -22.03 35.54
C ALA A 86 6.95 -20.50 35.38
N ILE A 87 5.93 -19.88 34.78
CA ILE A 87 5.93 -18.44 34.47
C ILE A 87 4.78 -17.66 35.14
N GLY A 88 3.77 -18.33 35.66
CA GLY A 88 2.59 -17.71 36.28
C GLY A 88 1.50 -17.30 35.28
N THR A 89 0.47 -16.65 35.81
CA THR A 89 -0.68 -16.11 35.06
C THR A 89 -1.02 -14.69 35.54
N PRO A 90 -1.50 -13.78 34.67
CA PRO A 90 -1.82 -13.99 33.25
C PRO A 90 -0.57 -14.05 32.37
N ILE A 91 -0.63 -14.87 31.30
CA ILE A 91 0.40 -14.91 30.27
C ILE A 91 0.07 -13.84 29.22
N VAL A 92 0.91 -12.82 29.13
CA VAL A 92 0.73 -11.66 28.26
C VAL A 92 1.64 -11.77 27.04
N ARG A 93 1.11 -11.42 25.87
CA ARG A 93 1.87 -11.38 24.62
C ARG A 93 2.93 -10.27 24.67
N GLY A 94 4.17 -10.60 24.30
CA GLY A 94 5.26 -9.64 24.12
C GLY A 94 5.26 -8.97 22.74
N PRO A 95 6.34 -8.24 22.41
CA PRO A 95 6.41 -7.45 21.17
C PRO A 95 6.36 -8.30 19.89
N TRP A 96 5.64 -7.81 18.89
CA TRP A 96 5.42 -8.50 17.62
C TRP A 96 6.69 -8.59 16.75
N TYR A 97 7.60 -7.62 16.86
CA TYR A 97 8.82 -7.57 16.04
C TYR A 97 9.83 -8.69 16.36
N SER A 98 9.69 -9.36 17.52
CA SER A 98 10.48 -10.53 17.90
C SER A 98 9.74 -11.85 17.66
N ALA A 99 8.60 -11.81 16.97
CA ALA A 99 7.82 -12.99 16.65
C ALA A 99 8.19 -13.56 15.27
N SER A 100 8.03 -14.86 15.11
CA SER A 100 8.12 -15.54 13.82
C SER A 100 6.87 -16.39 13.57
N ILE A 101 6.45 -16.43 12.31
CA ILE A 101 5.31 -17.22 11.84
C ILE A 101 5.79 -18.03 10.64
N ALA A 102 5.54 -19.33 10.69
CA ALA A 102 5.80 -20.23 9.58
C ALA A 102 4.49 -20.90 9.18
N VAL A 103 4.09 -20.74 7.93
CA VAL A 103 2.97 -21.48 7.34
C VAL A 103 3.55 -22.43 6.30
N ASN A 104 3.27 -23.72 6.42
CA ASN A 104 3.76 -24.70 5.45
C ASN A 104 3.07 -24.51 4.09
N HIS A 105 3.75 -24.91 3.01
CA HIS A 105 3.17 -25.09 1.68
C HIS A 105 1.90 -25.95 1.84
N THR A 106 0.80 -25.57 1.17
CA THR A 106 -0.58 -26.12 1.34
C THR A 106 -1.31 -25.81 2.66
N ARG A 107 -0.76 -24.96 3.54
CA ARG A 107 -1.37 -24.54 4.82
C ARG A 107 -1.75 -25.70 5.76
N HIS A 108 -1.07 -26.85 5.65
CA HIS A 108 -1.28 -27.99 6.55
C HIS A 108 -0.76 -27.75 7.97
N SER A 109 0.16 -26.82 8.17
CA SER A 109 0.60 -26.44 9.50
C SER A 109 0.93 -24.97 9.60
N VAL A 110 0.64 -24.40 10.76
CA VAL A 110 1.04 -23.05 11.17
C VAL A 110 1.88 -23.19 12.43
N SER A 111 3.05 -22.57 12.46
CA SER A 111 3.85 -22.40 13.66
C SER A 111 4.00 -20.93 13.97
N CYS A 112 3.81 -20.55 15.23
CA CYS A 112 4.17 -19.22 15.71
C CYS A 112 5.10 -19.33 16.91
N THR A 113 6.12 -18.47 16.91
CA THR A 113 7.03 -18.28 18.03
C THR A 113 6.99 -16.82 18.43
N PHE A 114 6.75 -16.51 19.70
CA PHE A 114 6.67 -15.12 20.15
C PHE A 114 7.00 -14.99 21.64
N PRO A 115 7.55 -13.85 22.07
CA PRO A 115 7.82 -13.60 23.48
C PRO A 115 6.52 -13.51 24.27
N VAL A 116 6.57 -13.96 25.52
CA VAL A 116 5.49 -13.82 26.51
C VAL A 116 6.05 -13.35 27.85
N SER A 117 5.21 -12.67 28.62
CA SER A 117 5.51 -12.16 29.95
C SER A 117 4.44 -12.59 30.93
N ALA A 118 4.85 -13.00 32.13
CA ALA A 118 3.96 -13.38 33.21
C ALA A 118 4.62 -13.07 34.58
N PRO A 119 3.88 -13.09 35.70
CA PRO A 119 4.39 -12.60 36.99
C PRO A 119 5.67 -13.27 37.50
N GLN A 120 5.91 -14.53 37.15
CA GLN A 120 7.07 -15.30 37.62
C GLN A 120 8.23 -15.28 36.60
N GLY A 121 8.02 -14.71 35.41
CA GLY A 121 9.08 -14.58 34.42
C GLY A 121 8.60 -14.33 33.00
N ASN A 122 9.57 -14.07 32.13
CA ASN A 122 9.38 -13.98 30.69
C ASN A 122 9.76 -15.31 30.02
N GLY A 123 9.16 -15.58 28.87
CA GLY A 123 9.44 -16.78 28.10
C GLY A 123 9.28 -16.58 26.61
N LEU A 124 9.65 -17.60 25.85
CA LEU A 124 9.39 -17.68 24.41
C LEU A 124 8.43 -18.83 24.16
N LEU A 125 7.24 -18.51 23.66
CA LEU A 125 6.20 -19.49 23.43
C LEU A 125 6.30 -19.98 21.99
N LYS A 126 6.49 -21.29 21.81
CA LYS A 126 6.52 -21.96 20.51
C LYS A 126 5.28 -22.82 20.37
N PHE A 127 4.47 -22.50 19.38
CA PHE A 127 3.23 -23.22 19.09
C PHE A 127 3.24 -23.71 17.64
N LYS A 128 2.71 -24.91 17.42
CA LYS A 128 2.52 -25.49 16.09
C LYS A 128 1.16 -26.16 16.05
N ALA A 129 0.31 -25.69 15.15
CA ALA A 129 -0.94 -26.34 14.78
C ALA A 129 -0.72 -27.12 13.49
N VAL A 130 -1.21 -28.35 13.45
CA VAL A 130 -1.24 -29.20 12.25
C VAL A 130 -2.69 -29.57 11.98
N ARG A 131 -3.16 -29.35 10.76
CA ARG A 131 -4.48 -29.78 10.32
C ARG A 131 -4.42 -31.28 10.04
N LEU A 132 -5.14 -32.06 10.84
CA LEU A 132 -5.33 -33.49 10.61
C LEU A 132 -6.63 -33.67 9.81
N GLY A 133 -6.55 -34.27 8.61
CA GLY A 133 -7.72 -34.61 7.77
C GLY A 133 -8.09 -33.56 6.72
N GLY A 134 -7.49 -33.66 5.53
CA GLY A 134 -8.03 -33.11 4.30
C GLY A 134 -7.96 -34.21 3.24
N MET A 135 -9.09 -34.54 2.62
CA MET A 135 -9.11 -35.45 1.47
C MET A 135 -8.12 -34.92 0.44
N SER A 136 -7.15 -35.78 0.10
CA SER A 136 -6.32 -35.67 -1.08
C SER A 136 -7.21 -35.48 -2.31
N PHE A 137 -7.03 -34.37 -3.02
CA PHE A 137 -7.48 -34.18 -4.40
C PHE A 137 -6.26 -33.84 -5.25
#